data_AF-A0A0F9AY31-F1
#
_entry.id   AF-A0A0F9AY31-F1
#
_cell.length_a   1.000
_cell.length_b   1.000
_cell.length_c   1.000
_cell.angle_alpha   90.00
_cell.angle_beta   90.00
_cell.angle_gamma   90.00
#
_symmetry.space_group_name_H-M   'P 1'
#
loop_
_entity.id
_entity.type
_entity.pdbx_description
1 polymer ?
#
loop_
_entity_poly.entity_id
_entity_poly.type
_entity_poly.pdbx_seq_one_letter_code
_entity_poly.pdbx_strand_id
1 'polypeptide(L)'
;MSKMQSGLVLAEMPNPDYKYIISTEEALRHLEFIERHPFIEVDTETNGLDPHLAKIALMQLGVGGQAFVFDVRPGRVDAQIFKHLLESNNSLKLLQNAVFDYEMLKTNFNIEMNRVYDTMLAEQLIGLGLHPKAGLQHLVSKYLHMNMPKDIGKTFEDYNQEYQEYQLRYAANDVVVLREIYNQQLERLQQDDLMRVAQLEFDFVKPMAEMELNGMLLDIPRWRDILDEMVLERNKFRIQLADVFNTTMDQETLFGVSLLNLDSPAQVVKCLNDLGVPVESSDVKELG
;
A
#
# COMPACT_ATOMS: atom_id res chain seq x y z
N MET A 1 40.75 -10.02 -13.34
CA MET A 1 40.08 -11.03 -12.49
C MET A 1 38.58 -10.85 -12.65
N SER A 2 37.91 -11.96 -12.91
CA SER A 2 36.59 -12.11 -13.52
C SER A 2 35.44 -11.48 -12.70
N LYS A 3 34.65 -10.62 -13.34
CA LYS A 3 33.25 -10.37 -12.94
C LYS A 3 32.40 -11.50 -13.50
N MET A 4 32.21 -12.56 -12.72
CA MET A 4 31.07 -13.46 -12.85
C MET A 4 30.18 -13.23 -11.64
N GLN A 5 29.28 -12.26 -11.72
CA GLN A 5 28.02 -12.35 -10.99
C GLN A 5 27.13 -13.25 -11.86
N SER A 6 27.14 -14.55 -11.57
CA SER A 6 26.10 -15.45 -12.03
C SER A 6 24.78 -14.93 -11.47
N GLY A 7 23.90 -14.40 -12.32
CA GLY A 7 22.52 -14.14 -11.93
C GLY A 7 21.91 -15.46 -11.50
N LEU A 8 21.69 -15.63 -10.20
CA LEU A 8 21.00 -16.80 -9.67
C LEU A 8 19.56 -16.72 -10.20
N VAL A 9 19.20 -17.60 -11.14
CA VAL A 9 17.81 -17.73 -11.59
C VAL A 9 17.05 -18.30 -10.39
N LEU A 10 16.21 -17.48 -9.76
CA LEU A 10 15.37 -17.92 -8.65
C LEU A 10 14.36 -18.95 -9.18
N ALA A 11 14.10 -19.98 -8.38
CA ALA A 11 13.05 -20.95 -8.71
C ALA A 11 11.67 -20.28 -8.58
N GLU A 12 10.76 -20.59 -9.49
CA GLU A 12 9.36 -20.17 -9.34
C GLU A 12 8.73 -20.85 -8.11
N MET A 13 7.83 -20.14 -7.44
CA MET A 13 7.08 -20.73 -6.34
C MET A 13 6.32 -22.00 -6.79
N PRO A 14 6.32 -23.06 -5.97
CA PRO A 14 5.47 -24.21 -6.25
C PRO A 14 4.00 -23.80 -6.22
N ASN A 15 3.14 -24.59 -6.87
CA ASN A 15 1.69 -24.40 -6.71
C ASN A 15 1.33 -24.58 -5.23
N PRO A 16 0.58 -23.64 -4.62
CA PRO A 16 0.16 -23.73 -3.23
C PRO A 16 -0.85 -24.87 -3.07
N ASP A 17 -0.81 -25.55 -1.93
CA ASP A 17 -1.93 -26.40 -1.49
C ASP A 17 -3.02 -25.48 -0.98
N TYR A 18 -4.18 -25.45 -1.65
CA TYR A 18 -5.29 -24.61 -1.24
C TYR A 18 -6.65 -25.25 -1.45
N LYS A 19 -7.63 -24.78 -0.67
CA LYS A 19 -9.05 -25.10 -0.81
C LYS A 19 -9.85 -23.85 -1.09
N TYR A 20 -10.68 -23.89 -2.13
CA TYR A 20 -11.64 -22.84 -2.43
C TYR A 20 -13.00 -23.18 -1.83
N ILE A 21 -13.49 -22.33 -0.95
CA ILE A 21 -14.64 -22.60 -0.08
C ILE A 21 -15.73 -21.56 -0.35
N ILE A 22 -16.92 -22.04 -0.71
CA ILE A 22 -18.03 -21.18 -1.17
C ILE A 22 -19.28 -21.29 -0.31
N SER A 23 -19.25 -22.09 0.77
CA SER A 23 -20.39 -22.29 1.66
C SER A 23 -19.99 -22.20 3.13
N THR A 24 -20.83 -21.58 3.96
CA THR A 24 -20.60 -21.45 5.40
C THR A 24 -20.46 -22.80 6.11
N GLU A 25 -21.22 -23.81 5.69
CA GLU A 25 -21.16 -25.15 6.29
C GLU A 25 -19.78 -25.79 6.10
N GLU A 26 -19.21 -25.67 4.90
CA GLU A 26 -17.85 -26.13 4.63
C GLU A 26 -16.80 -25.30 5.36
N ALA A 27 -16.98 -23.98 5.40
CA ALA A 27 -16.07 -23.08 6.08
C ALA A 27 -15.94 -23.42 7.57
N LEU A 28 -17.06 -23.70 8.26
CA LEU A 28 -17.06 -24.08 9.68
C LEU A 28 -16.24 -25.34 9.96
N ARG A 29 -16.29 -26.35 9.07
CA ARG A 29 -15.47 -27.58 9.22
C ARG A 29 -13.98 -27.31 9.16
N HIS A 30 -13.57 -26.34 8.34
CA HIS A 30 -12.16 -25.95 8.23
C HIS A 30 -11.73 -25.02 9.36
N LEU A 31 -12.63 -24.17 9.87
CA LEU A 31 -12.33 -23.29 10.99
C LEU A 31 -11.96 -24.05 12.26
N GLU A 32 -12.63 -25.16 12.58
CA GLU A 32 -12.25 -25.98 13.74
C GLU A 32 -10.80 -26.50 13.70
N PHE A 33 -10.26 -26.69 12.49
CA PHE A 33 -8.86 -27.07 12.28
C PHE A 33 -7.94 -25.84 12.35
N ILE A 34 -8.33 -24.74 11.72
CA ILE A 34 -7.56 -23.48 11.69
C ILE A 34 -7.39 -22.93 13.11
N GLU A 35 -8.44 -22.89 13.93
CA GLU A 35 -8.44 -22.34 15.29
C GLU A 35 -7.44 -23.03 16.24
N ARG A 36 -6.98 -24.24 15.92
CA ARG A 36 -6.00 -24.98 16.73
C ARG A 36 -4.55 -24.53 16.49
N HIS A 37 -4.32 -23.71 15.47
CA HIS A 37 -2.98 -23.28 15.11
C HIS A 37 -2.59 -21.99 15.85
N PRO A 38 -1.36 -21.91 16.40
CA PRO A 38 -0.91 -20.73 17.12
C PRO A 38 -0.60 -19.54 16.20
N PHE A 39 -0.50 -19.78 14.88
CA PHE A 39 -0.28 -18.77 13.85
C PHE A 39 -1.30 -18.97 12.75
N ILE A 40 -1.83 -17.87 12.24
CA ILE A 40 -2.79 -17.86 11.14
C ILE A 40 -2.33 -16.77 10.18
N GLU A 41 -2.14 -17.12 8.93
CA GLU A 41 -1.76 -16.19 7.88
C GLU A 41 -3.06 -15.62 7.29
N VAL A 42 -3.17 -14.31 7.14
CA VAL A 42 -4.42 -13.65 6.75
C VAL A 42 -4.15 -12.68 5.61
N ASP A 43 -5.05 -12.68 4.64
CA ASP A 43 -5.08 -11.73 3.53
C ASP A 43 -6.55 -11.53 3.09
N THR A 44 -6.81 -10.46 2.33
CA THR A 44 -8.11 -10.19 1.72
C THR A 44 -7.98 -9.68 0.28
N GLU A 45 -8.87 -10.16 -0.59
CA GLU A 45 -8.99 -9.62 -1.95
C GLU A 45 -10.24 -8.76 -2.05
N THR A 46 -10.09 -7.58 -2.65
CA THR A 46 -11.14 -6.55 -2.67
C THR A 46 -11.38 -6.04 -4.08
N ASN A 47 -12.54 -5.45 -4.32
CA ASN A 47 -12.84 -4.82 -5.61
C ASN A 47 -12.34 -3.36 -5.74
N GLY A 48 -11.51 -2.90 -4.81
CA GLY A 48 -11.00 -1.52 -4.77
C GLY A 48 -10.19 -1.23 -3.52
N LEU A 49 -9.49 -0.09 -3.50
CA LEU A 49 -8.56 0.25 -2.42
C LEU A 49 -9.18 1.14 -1.32
N ASP A 50 -10.33 1.76 -1.57
CA ASP A 50 -10.99 2.65 -0.60
C ASP A 50 -11.84 1.81 0.37
N PRO A 51 -11.48 1.70 1.65
CA PRO A 51 -12.21 0.85 2.60
C PRO A 51 -13.64 1.30 2.87
N HIS A 52 -14.01 2.55 2.55
CA HIS A 52 -15.39 3.03 2.69
C HIS A 52 -16.30 2.60 1.54
N LEU A 53 -15.73 2.25 0.39
CA LEU A 53 -16.47 1.94 -0.84
C LEU A 53 -16.29 0.51 -1.32
N ALA A 54 -15.09 -0.04 -1.10
CA ALA A 54 -14.70 -1.36 -1.55
C ALA A 54 -15.34 -2.47 -0.71
N LYS A 55 -15.44 -3.63 -1.34
CA LYS A 55 -15.97 -4.85 -0.77
C LYS A 55 -14.94 -5.97 -0.82
N ILE A 56 -14.89 -6.75 0.25
CA ILE A 56 -14.09 -7.97 0.28
C ILE A 56 -14.81 -9.05 -0.55
N ALA A 57 -14.08 -9.59 -1.52
CA ALA A 57 -14.49 -10.68 -2.38
C ALA A 57 -14.03 -12.03 -1.81
N LEU A 58 -12.73 -12.13 -1.50
CA LEU A 58 -12.13 -13.33 -0.93
C LEU A 58 -11.47 -13.00 0.40
N MET A 59 -11.53 -13.94 1.34
CA MET A 59 -10.72 -13.95 2.55
C MET A 59 -9.84 -15.19 2.53
N GLN A 60 -8.58 -15.05 2.87
CA GLN A 60 -7.62 -16.14 2.87
C GLN A 60 -7.13 -16.39 4.28
N LEU A 61 -7.15 -17.66 4.70
CA LEU A 61 -6.50 -18.10 5.93
C LEU A 61 -5.46 -19.17 5.59
N GLY A 62 -4.21 -18.95 5.93
CA GLY A 62 -3.14 -19.94 5.86
C GLY A 62 -2.88 -20.56 7.23
N VAL A 63 -2.73 -21.90 7.25
CA VAL A 63 -2.20 -22.63 8.40
C VAL A 63 -1.42 -23.86 7.93
N GLY A 64 -0.28 -24.14 8.54
CA GLY A 64 0.48 -25.37 8.30
C GLY A 64 0.92 -25.59 6.85
N GLY A 65 1.08 -24.50 6.07
CA GLY A 65 1.44 -24.55 4.65
C GLY A 65 0.28 -24.82 3.69
N GLN A 66 -0.97 -24.86 4.17
CA GLN A 66 -2.18 -24.94 3.35
C GLN A 66 -2.97 -23.63 3.46
N ALA A 67 -3.46 -23.13 2.32
CA ALA A 67 -4.36 -21.99 2.25
C ALA A 67 -5.83 -22.40 2.15
N PHE A 68 -6.69 -21.63 2.81
CA PHE A 68 -8.14 -21.74 2.71
C PHE A 68 -8.64 -20.41 2.15
N VAL A 69 -9.16 -20.44 0.92
CA VAL A 69 -9.64 -19.27 0.18
C VAL A 69 -11.15 -19.28 0.24
N PHE A 70 -11.72 -18.39 1.05
CA PHE A 70 -13.15 -18.28 1.29
C PHE A 70 -13.75 -17.21 0.38
N ASP A 71 -14.76 -17.56 -0.41
CA ASP A 71 -15.61 -16.59 -1.09
C ASP A 71 -16.62 -16.02 -0.09
N VAL A 72 -16.42 -14.77 0.31
CA VAL A 72 -17.24 -14.09 1.33
C VAL A 72 -18.29 -13.16 0.72
N ARG A 73 -18.53 -13.25 -0.59
CA ARG A 73 -19.55 -12.47 -1.26
C ARG A 73 -20.96 -12.88 -0.81
N PRO A 74 -21.97 -12.00 -0.90
CA PRO A 74 -23.33 -12.30 -0.49
C PRO A 74 -23.86 -13.63 -1.06
N GLY A 75 -24.38 -14.50 -0.19
CA GLY A 75 -24.87 -15.82 -0.57
C GLY A 75 -23.84 -16.94 -0.64
N ARG A 76 -22.57 -16.65 -0.31
CA ARG A 76 -21.47 -17.63 -0.22
C ARG A 76 -21.15 -17.95 1.25
N VAL A 77 -19.92 -17.71 1.71
CA VAL A 77 -19.54 -17.85 3.12
C VAL A 77 -19.96 -16.60 3.89
N ASP A 78 -20.66 -16.79 5.01
CA ASP A 78 -20.96 -15.71 5.95
C ASP A 78 -19.68 -15.31 6.71
N ALA A 79 -19.14 -14.13 6.42
CA ALA A 79 -17.91 -13.63 7.03
C ALA A 79 -17.98 -13.48 8.56
N GLN A 80 -19.17 -13.42 9.16
CA GLN A 80 -19.31 -13.30 10.62
C GLN A 80 -18.72 -14.49 11.37
N ILE A 81 -18.59 -15.67 10.73
CA ILE A 81 -17.97 -16.85 11.35
C ILE A 81 -16.49 -16.61 11.72
N PHE A 82 -15.80 -15.69 11.04
CA PHE A 82 -14.39 -15.40 11.29
C PHE A 82 -14.17 -14.45 12.46
N LYS A 83 -15.23 -13.78 12.94
CA LYS A 83 -15.13 -12.73 13.97
C LYS A 83 -14.45 -13.24 15.23
N HIS A 84 -14.90 -14.37 15.78
CA HIS A 84 -14.29 -14.96 16.97
C HIS A 84 -12.79 -15.26 16.77
N LEU A 85 -12.44 -15.87 15.65
CA LEU A 85 -11.07 -16.23 15.32
C LEU A 85 -10.15 -15.00 15.22
N LEU A 86 -10.56 -14.01 14.43
CA LEU A 86 -9.76 -12.81 14.14
C LEU A 86 -9.68 -11.86 15.33
N GLU A 87 -10.73 -11.76 16.16
CA GLU A 87 -10.73 -10.92 17.37
C GLU A 87 -10.08 -11.61 18.58
N SER A 88 -9.87 -12.93 18.55
CA SER A 88 -9.24 -13.64 19.67
C SER A 88 -7.76 -13.30 19.85
N ASN A 89 -7.24 -13.48 21.06
CA ASN A 89 -5.80 -13.39 21.34
C ASN A 89 -5.12 -14.78 21.36
N ASN A 90 -5.77 -15.83 20.87
CA ASN A 90 -5.25 -17.20 20.96
C ASN A 90 -4.14 -17.44 19.93
N SER A 91 -4.34 -16.95 18.70
CA SER A 91 -3.39 -17.09 17.59
C SER A 91 -2.80 -15.74 17.21
N LEU A 92 -1.54 -15.74 16.77
CA LEU A 92 -0.91 -14.59 16.13
C LEU A 92 -1.30 -14.55 14.64
N LYS A 93 -1.82 -13.42 14.16
CA LYS A 93 -2.16 -13.23 12.75
C LYS A 93 -0.98 -12.66 12.01
N LEU A 94 -0.54 -13.34 10.97
CA LEU A 94 0.55 -12.91 10.10
C LEU A 94 -0.04 -12.29 8.85
N LEU A 95 0.33 -11.04 8.56
CA LEU A 95 -0.15 -10.30 7.39
C LEU A 95 1.01 -9.57 6.71
N GLN A 96 0.72 -9.08 5.51
CA GLN A 96 1.54 -8.12 4.78
C GLN A 96 0.72 -6.84 4.66
N ASN A 97 1.20 -5.71 5.19
CA ASN A 97 0.45 -4.44 5.16
C ASN A 97 -0.93 -4.54 5.87
N ALA A 98 -0.90 -4.97 7.12
CA ALA A 98 -2.07 -5.37 7.90
C ALA A 98 -3.10 -4.26 8.15
N VAL A 99 -2.70 -2.98 8.02
CA VAL A 99 -3.61 -1.83 8.14
C VAL A 99 -4.74 -1.95 7.12
N PHE A 100 -4.42 -2.29 5.87
CA PHE A 100 -5.40 -2.42 4.79
C PHE A 100 -6.45 -3.50 5.10
N ASP A 101 -6.02 -4.71 5.46
CA ASP A 101 -6.94 -5.80 5.81
C ASP A 101 -7.78 -5.46 7.04
N TYR A 102 -7.18 -4.81 8.04
CA TYR A 102 -7.92 -4.36 9.22
C TYR A 102 -9.06 -3.41 8.81
N GLU A 103 -8.76 -2.39 8.00
CA GLU A 103 -9.76 -1.43 7.53
C GLU A 103 -10.89 -2.11 6.77
N MET A 104 -10.53 -2.97 5.82
CA MET A 104 -11.49 -3.71 5.00
C MET A 104 -12.40 -4.61 5.86
N LEU A 105 -11.83 -5.37 6.80
CA LEU A 105 -12.58 -6.22 7.72
C LEU A 105 -13.51 -5.40 8.64
N LYS A 106 -13.02 -4.25 9.11
CA LYS A 106 -13.77 -3.35 9.97
C LYS A 106 -14.97 -2.73 9.25
N THR A 107 -14.78 -2.20 8.04
CA THR A 107 -15.87 -1.54 7.29
C THR A 107 -16.87 -2.51 6.69
N ASN A 108 -16.42 -3.67 6.21
CA ASN A 108 -17.29 -4.64 5.55
C ASN A 108 -18.05 -5.51 6.55
N PHE A 109 -17.39 -5.93 7.63
CA PHE A 109 -17.92 -6.97 8.52
C PHE A 109 -17.92 -6.58 10.01
N ASN A 110 -17.43 -5.39 10.37
CA ASN A 110 -17.25 -4.95 11.75
C ASN A 110 -16.45 -5.96 12.58
N ILE A 111 -15.36 -6.46 12.02
CA ILE A 111 -14.41 -7.38 12.67
C ILE A 111 -13.15 -6.58 13.05
N GLU A 112 -12.71 -6.68 14.31
CA GLU A 112 -11.53 -5.99 14.84
C GLU A 112 -10.37 -6.95 15.11
N MET A 113 -9.51 -7.15 14.11
CA MET A 113 -8.40 -8.09 14.23
C MET A 113 -7.42 -7.71 15.37
N ASN A 114 -7.05 -8.70 16.18
CA ASN A 114 -6.12 -8.54 17.32
C ASN A 114 -4.88 -9.44 17.15
N ARG A 115 -3.80 -9.17 17.90
CA ARG A 115 -2.51 -9.90 17.82
C ARG A 115 -2.02 -10.05 16.38
N VAL A 116 -1.62 -8.93 15.80
CA VAL A 116 -1.10 -8.86 14.43
C VAL A 116 0.44 -8.91 14.47
N TYR A 117 1.01 -9.51 13.43
CA TYR A 117 2.39 -9.33 13.02
C TYR A 117 2.37 -8.92 11.54
N ASP A 118 2.99 -7.78 11.23
CA ASP A 118 3.06 -7.27 9.86
C ASP A 118 4.47 -7.46 9.30
N THR A 119 4.58 -8.31 8.29
CA THR A 119 5.84 -8.63 7.60
C THR A 119 6.45 -7.41 6.88
N MET A 120 5.62 -6.44 6.46
CA MET A 120 6.08 -5.18 5.87
C MET A 120 6.76 -4.31 6.92
N LEU A 121 6.12 -4.10 8.07
CA LEU A 121 6.66 -3.28 9.16
C LEU A 121 7.93 -3.90 9.73
N ALA A 122 7.93 -5.23 9.91
CA ALA A 122 9.12 -5.95 10.34
C ALA A 122 10.30 -5.75 9.39
N GLU A 123 10.07 -5.84 8.07
CA GLU A 123 11.12 -5.59 7.08
C GLU A 123 11.62 -4.14 7.13
N GLN A 124 10.71 -3.17 7.23
CA GLN A 124 11.09 -1.75 7.32
C GLN A 124 11.97 -1.48 8.54
N LEU A 125 11.65 -2.08 9.69
CA LEU A 125 12.47 -1.98 10.90
C LEU A 125 13.85 -2.62 10.72
N ILE A 126 13.90 -3.86 10.20
CA ILE A 126 15.16 -4.56 9.90
C ILE A 126 16.02 -3.75 8.91
N GLY A 127 15.37 -3.08 7.96
CA GLY A 127 15.99 -2.21 6.98
C GLY A 127 16.29 -0.78 7.46
N LEU A 128 16.06 -0.49 8.74
CA LEU A 128 16.24 0.83 9.37
C LEU A 128 15.46 1.97 8.67
N GLY A 129 14.39 1.63 7.95
CA GLY A 129 13.64 2.56 7.10
C GLY A 129 14.41 3.08 5.88
N LEU A 130 15.64 2.61 5.63
CA LEU A 130 16.49 3.08 4.53
C LEU A 130 16.23 2.32 3.23
N HIS A 131 15.60 1.15 3.31
CA HIS A 131 15.30 0.30 2.17
C HIS A 131 13.81 0.36 1.83
N PRO A 132 13.43 0.92 0.66
CA PRO A 132 12.02 1.16 0.34
C PRO A 132 11.26 -0.11 -0.10
N LYS A 133 11.94 -1.25 -0.22
CA LYS A 133 11.34 -2.49 -0.76
C LYS A 133 10.90 -3.38 0.39
N ALA A 134 9.62 -3.34 0.70
CA ALA A 134 9.00 -4.22 1.71
C ALA A 134 7.74 -4.94 1.20
N GLY A 135 7.49 -4.93 -0.12
CA GLY A 135 6.36 -5.65 -0.71
C GLY A 135 6.57 -7.16 -0.74
N LEU A 136 5.49 -7.95 -0.70
CA LEU A 136 5.54 -9.40 -0.51
C LEU A 136 6.44 -10.13 -1.52
N GLN A 137 6.34 -9.81 -2.81
CA GLN A 137 7.21 -10.40 -3.85
C GLN A 137 8.70 -10.18 -3.56
N HIS A 138 9.05 -9.00 -3.02
CA HIS A 138 10.42 -8.73 -2.61
C HIS A 138 10.83 -9.58 -1.41
N LEU A 139 9.94 -9.73 -0.42
CA LEU A 139 10.19 -10.56 0.76
C LEU A 139 10.36 -12.03 0.39
N VAL A 140 9.51 -12.56 -0.49
CA VAL A 140 9.63 -13.94 -1.01
C VAL A 140 10.98 -14.14 -1.70
N SER A 141 11.39 -13.20 -2.55
CA SER A 141 12.70 -13.27 -3.21
C SER A 141 13.87 -13.22 -2.22
N LYS A 142 13.78 -12.33 -1.22
CA LYS A 142 14.82 -12.11 -0.21
C LYS A 142 14.97 -13.30 0.74
N TYR A 143 13.87 -13.77 1.31
CA TYR A 143 13.85 -14.75 2.40
C TYR A 143 13.69 -16.18 1.91
N LEU A 144 12.90 -16.40 0.85
CA LEU A 144 12.62 -17.76 0.36
C LEU A 144 13.44 -18.13 -0.88
N HIS A 145 14.18 -17.15 -1.46
CA HIS A 145 14.96 -17.33 -2.67
C HIS A 145 14.11 -17.88 -3.85
N MET A 146 12.85 -17.47 -3.89
CA MET A 146 11.88 -17.85 -4.92
C MET A 146 11.38 -16.63 -5.67
N ASN A 147 10.87 -16.88 -6.87
CA ASN A 147 10.18 -15.88 -7.68
C ASN A 147 8.67 -16.03 -7.46
N MET A 148 8.04 -14.96 -7.01
CA MET A 148 6.59 -14.90 -6.83
C MET A 148 5.95 -14.36 -8.12
N PRO A 149 4.82 -14.94 -8.57
CA PRO A 149 4.10 -14.41 -9.73
C PRO A 149 3.74 -12.93 -9.58
N LYS A 150 3.57 -12.25 -10.72
CA LYS A 150 3.16 -10.84 -10.73
C LYS A 150 1.84 -10.63 -10.00
N ASP A 151 1.72 -9.45 -9.42
CA ASP A 151 0.51 -8.99 -8.75
C ASP A 151 -0.60 -8.84 -9.78
N ILE A 152 -1.74 -9.46 -9.47
CA ILE A 152 -2.95 -9.44 -10.28
C ILE A 152 -4.16 -8.95 -9.49
N GLY A 153 -3.97 -8.22 -8.38
CA GLY A 153 -5.05 -7.70 -7.52
C GLY A 153 -6.12 -6.92 -8.29
N LYS A 154 -5.73 -6.19 -9.35
CA LYS A 154 -6.67 -5.49 -10.25
C LYS A 154 -7.67 -6.40 -10.96
N THR A 155 -7.39 -7.69 -11.06
CA THR A 155 -8.32 -8.64 -11.65
C THR A 155 -9.54 -8.88 -10.77
N PHE A 156 -9.53 -8.48 -9.49
CA PHE A 156 -10.66 -8.60 -8.56
C PHE A 156 -11.65 -7.41 -8.62
N GLU A 157 -11.40 -6.38 -9.44
CA GLU A 157 -12.26 -5.19 -9.58
C GLU A 157 -13.71 -5.53 -9.98
N ASP A 158 -13.92 -6.55 -10.81
CA ASP A 158 -15.27 -7.10 -11.05
C ASP A 158 -15.69 -8.02 -9.90
N TYR A 159 -16.46 -7.46 -8.97
CA TYR A 159 -16.95 -8.15 -7.77
C TYR A 159 -17.82 -9.38 -8.08
N ASN A 160 -18.52 -9.41 -9.22
CA ASN A 160 -19.47 -10.47 -9.55
C ASN A 160 -18.88 -11.56 -10.47
N GLN A 161 -17.60 -11.48 -10.81
CA GLN A 161 -16.96 -12.45 -11.70
C GLN A 161 -16.88 -13.86 -11.07
N GLU A 162 -16.72 -14.87 -11.91
CA GLU A 162 -16.29 -16.20 -11.47
C GLU A 162 -14.77 -16.28 -11.49
N TYR A 163 -14.18 -16.72 -10.38
CA TYR A 163 -12.73 -16.73 -10.22
C TYR A 163 -12.08 -17.85 -11.00
N GLN A 164 -11.07 -17.49 -11.79
CA GLN A 164 -10.24 -18.44 -12.50
C GLN A 164 -9.20 -19.06 -11.56
N GLU A 165 -8.69 -20.24 -11.90
CA GLU A 165 -7.69 -20.96 -11.10
C GLU A 165 -6.45 -20.09 -10.77
N TYR A 166 -6.02 -19.26 -11.72
CA TYR A 166 -4.86 -18.38 -11.51
C TYR A 166 -5.11 -17.28 -10.45
N GLN A 167 -6.35 -16.80 -10.29
CA GLN A 167 -6.73 -15.84 -9.25
C GLN A 167 -6.76 -16.51 -7.88
N LEU A 168 -7.36 -17.71 -7.79
CA LEU A 168 -7.40 -18.48 -6.56
C LEU A 168 -5.99 -18.89 -6.11
N ARG A 169 -5.12 -19.24 -7.05
CA ARG A 169 -3.70 -19.53 -6.78
C ARG A 169 -2.94 -18.29 -6.29
N TYR A 170 -3.22 -17.12 -6.86
CA TYR A 170 -2.62 -15.86 -6.42
C TYR A 170 -3.00 -15.57 -4.97
N ALA A 171 -4.30 -15.55 -4.65
CA ALA A 171 -4.82 -15.43 -3.30
C ALA A 171 -4.18 -16.43 -2.32
N ALA A 172 -4.06 -17.71 -2.71
CA ALA A 172 -3.42 -18.71 -1.88
C ALA A 172 -1.92 -18.44 -1.65
N ASN A 173 -1.20 -17.98 -2.67
CA ASN A 173 0.23 -17.67 -2.57
C ASN A 173 0.53 -16.55 -1.58
N ASP A 174 -0.37 -15.57 -1.44
CA ASP A 174 -0.17 -14.41 -0.58
C ASP A 174 -0.15 -14.78 0.91
N VAL A 175 -0.82 -15.88 1.31
CA VAL A 175 -0.80 -16.36 2.71
C VAL A 175 0.21 -17.47 2.99
N VAL A 176 0.46 -18.42 2.08
CA VAL A 176 1.30 -19.62 2.39
C VAL A 176 2.79 -19.30 2.63
N VAL A 177 3.24 -18.11 2.25
CA VAL A 177 4.64 -17.68 2.41
C VAL A 177 4.91 -16.96 3.73
N LEU A 178 3.86 -16.43 4.38
CA LEU A 178 4.00 -15.49 5.47
C LEU A 178 4.63 -16.13 6.71
N ARG A 179 4.33 -17.41 7.00
CA ARG A 179 4.95 -18.12 8.12
C ARG A 179 6.47 -18.22 8.01
N GLU A 180 6.98 -18.54 6.82
CA GLU A 180 8.42 -18.69 6.61
C GLU A 180 9.15 -17.35 6.60
N ILE A 181 8.52 -16.29 6.06
CA ILE A 181 9.03 -14.92 6.16
C ILE A 181 9.09 -14.48 7.63
N TYR A 182 8.01 -14.71 8.39
CA TYR A 182 7.95 -14.42 9.82
C TYR A 182 9.09 -15.10 10.59
N ASN A 183 9.37 -16.39 10.34
CA ASN A 183 10.40 -17.12 11.08
C ASN A 183 11.78 -16.46 10.92
N GLN A 184 12.13 -16.06 9.70
CA GLN A 184 13.42 -15.43 9.40
C GLN A 184 13.49 -13.98 9.90
N GLN A 185 12.40 -13.22 9.77
CA GLN A 185 12.34 -11.87 10.31
C GLN A 185 12.41 -11.86 11.84
N LEU A 186 11.73 -12.81 12.51
CA LEU A 186 11.76 -12.92 13.97
C LEU A 186 13.18 -13.16 14.48
N GLU A 187 13.91 -14.10 13.86
CA GLU A 187 15.31 -14.35 14.20
C GLU A 187 16.14 -13.06 14.07
N ARG A 188 15.94 -12.32 12.98
CA ARG A 188 16.69 -11.09 12.74
C ARG A 188 16.32 -9.97 13.73
N LEU A 189 15.03 -9.79 14.03
CA LEU A 189 14.56 -8.81 15.02
C LEU A 189 15.12 -9.11 16.42
N GLN A 190 15.30 -10.38 16.77
CA GLN A 190 15.94 -10.79 18.03
C GLN A 190 17.44 -10.51 18.03
N GLN A 191 18.13 -10.83 16.93
CA GLN A 191 19.57 -10.57 16.79
C GLN A 191 19.91 -9.07 16.87
N ASP A 192 19.05 -8.23 16.30
CA ASP A 192 19.23 -6.77 16.25
C ASP A 192 18.65 -6.05 17.49
N ASP A 193 18.09 -6.78 18.48
CA ASP A 193 17.41 -6.25 19.67
C ASP A 193 16.25 -5.27 19.37
N LEU A 194 15.50 -5.55 18.30
CA LEU A 194 14.41 -4.71 17.79
C LEU A 194 13.01 -5.18 18.22
N MET A 195 12.91 -6.32 18.94
CA MET A 195 11.62 -6.93 19.31
C MET A 195 10.66 -5.99 20.02
N ARG A 196 11.16 -5.12 20.91
CA ARG A 196 10.33 -4.15 21.63
C ARG A 196 9.73 -3.11 20.68
N VAL A 197 10.51 -2.62 19.72
CA VAL A 197 10.04 -1.62 18.75
C VAL A 197 9.07 -2.28 17.77
N ALA A 198 9.38 -3.48 17.29
CA ALA A 198 8.49 -4.26 16.43
C ALA A 198 7.11 -4.46 17.07
N GLN A 199 7.06 -4.84 18.36
CA GLN A 199 5.78 -4.97 19.06
C GLN A 199 4.99 -3.66 19.11
N LEU A 200 5.66 -2.51 19.31
CA LEU A 200 4.99 -1.20 19.30
C LEU A 200 4.40 -0.89 17.92
N GLU A 201 5.14 -1.16 16.84
CA GLU A 201 4.63 -0.95 15.48
C GLU A 201 3.42 -1.85 15.19
N PHE A 202 3.47 -3.13 15.59
CA PHE A 202 2.36 -4.06 15.40
C PHE A 202 1.12 -3.68 16.22
N ASP A 203 1.31 -3.23 17.46
CA ASP A 203 0.22 -2.76 18.32
C ASP A 203 -0.40 -1.45 17.79
N PHE A 204 0.36 -0.68 17.01
CA PHE A 204 -0.10 0.58 16.40
C PHE A 204 -0.91 0.40 15.12
N VAL A 205 -0.89 -0.78 14.48
CA VAL A 205 -1.69 -1.09 13.27
C VAL A 205 -3.17 -0.76 13.47
N LYS A 206 -3.78 -1.25 14.57
CA LYS A 206 -5.20 -1.02 14.85
C LYS A 206 -5.51 0.47 15.11
N PRO A 207 -4.81 1.17 16.02
CA PRO A 207 -4.98 2.62 16.18
C PRO A 207 -4.82 3.41 14.87
N MET A 208 -3.84 3.05 14.03
CA MET A 208 -3.62 3.69 12.74
C MET A 208 -4.83 3.53 11.82
N ALA A 209 -5.29 2.30 11.61
CA ALA A 209 -6.45 2.01 10.78
C ALA A 209 -7.72 2.73 11.29
N GLU A 210 -7.98 2.72 12.60
CA GLU A 210 -9.13 3.43 13.16
C GLU A 210 -9.01 4.95 12.97
N MET A 211 -7.80 5.53 13.05
CA MET A 211 -7.58 6.94 12.76
C MET A 211 -7.83 7.27 11.28
N GLU A 212 -7.33 6.44 10.36
CA GLU A 212 -7.50 6.62 8.91
C GLU A 212 -8.98 6.53 8.52
N LEU A 213 -9.71 5.52 9.02
CA LEU A 213 -11.15 5.36 8.81
C LEU A 213 -11.99 6.51 9.39
N ASN A 214 -11.58 7.09 10.52
CA ASN A 214 -12.29 8.24 11.09
C ASN A 214 -12.06 9.52 10.28
N GLY A 215 -10.87 9.66 9.69
CA GLY A 215 -10.48 10.82 8.91
C GLY A 215 -10.52 12.14 9.69
N MET A 216 -10.69 13.24 8.97
CA MET A 216 -10.85 14.57 9.55
C MET A 216 -11.92 15.37 8.81
N LEU A 217 -12.68 16.18 9.54
CA LEU A 217 -13.68 17.07 8.95
C LEU A 217 -13.00 18.27 8.30
N LEU A 218 -13.47 18.64 7.10
CA LEU A 218 -13.00 19.81 6.36
C LEU A 218 -14.14 20.81 6.17
N ASP A 219 -13.89 22.07 6.53
CA ASP A 219 -14.78 23.19 6.19
C ASP A 219 -14.63 23.53 4.70
N ILE A 220 -15.47 22.90 3.87
CA ILE A 220 -15.41 23.03 2.41
C ILE A 220 -15.59 24.49 1.94
N PRO A 221 -16.59 25.27 2.44
CA PRO A 221 -16.72 26.68 2.07
C PRO A 221 -15.46 27.48 2.36
N ARG A 222 -14.94 27.42 3.59
CA ARG A 222 -13.73 28.17 3.96
C ARG A 222 -12.51 27.74 3.15
N TRP A 223 -12.39 26.45 2.86
CA TRP A 223 -11.30 25.94 2.02
C TRP A 223 -11.36 26.52 0.61
N ARG A 224 -12.56 26.69 0.04
CA ARG A 224 -12.75 27.35 -1.26
C ARG A 224 -12.43 28.84 -1.21
N ASP A 225 -12.81 29.54 -0.15
CA ASP A 225 -12.47 30.96 0.01
C ASP A 225 -10.94 31.16 0.03
N ILE A 226 -10.21 30.32 0.77
CA ILE A 226 -8.75 30.34 0.79
C ILE A 226 -8.17 30.07 -0.60
N LEU A 227 -8.73 29.10 -1.34
CA LEU A 227 -8.28 28.81 -2.71
C LEU A 227 -8.49 30.00 -3.65
N ASP A 228 -9.64 30.68 -3.55
CA ASP A 228 -9.95 31.86 -4.37
C ASP A 228 -9.00 33.02 -4.05
N GLU A 229 -8.72 33.27 -2.76
CA GLU A 229 -7.73 34.27 -2.32
C GLU A 229 -6.33 33.96 -2.88
N MET A 230 -5.88 32.71 -2.78
CA MET A 230 -4.58 32.25 -3.32
C MET A 230 -4.51 32.42 -4.84
N VAL A 231 -5.60 32.16 -5.57
CA VAL A 231 -5.66 32.36 -7.01
C VAL A 231 -5.55 33.85 -7.38
N LEU A 232 -6.22 34.73 -6.64
CA LEU A 232 -6.12 36.18 -6.84
C LEU A 232 -4.69 36.68 -6.58
N GLU A 233 -4.07 36.25 -5.49
CA GLU A 233 -2.70 36.61 -5.15
C GLU A 233 -1.69 36.09 -6.19
N ARG A 234 -1.82 34.83 -6.61
CA ARG A 234 -1.02 34.25 -7.71
C ARG A 234 -1.14 35.09 -8.98
N ASN A 235 -2.36 35.46 -9.38
CA ASN A 235 -2.58 36.25 -10.58
C ASN A 235 -1.97 37.66 -10.47
N LYS A 236 -2.06 38.29 -9.29
CA LYS A 236 -1.40 39.57 -9.01
C LYS A 236 0.13 39.45 -9.18
N PHE A 237 0.76 38.43 -8.61
CA PHE A 237 2.20 38.23 -8.77
C PHE A 237 2.59 37.91 -10.21
N ARG A 238 1.77 37.16 -10.96
CA ARG A 238 2.00 36.92 -12.39
C ARG A 238 2.01 38.21 -13.20
N ILE A 239 1.10 39.14 -12.91
CA ILE A 239 1.09 40.46 -13.56
C ILE A 239 2.36 41.24 -13.20
N GLN A 240 2.72 41.31 -11.91
CA GLN A 240 3.93 42.01 -11.47
C GLN A 240 5.20 41.43 -12.11
N LEU A 241 5.31 40.10 -12.20
CA LEU A 241 6.44 39.43 -12.86
C LEU A 241 6.46 39.72 -14.36
N ALA A 242 5.31 39.67 -15.04
CA ALA A 242 5.23 40.01 -16.45
C ALA A 242 5.67 41.45 -16.72
N ASP A 243 5.29 42.41 -15.88
CA ASP A 243 5.71 43.81 -16.00
C ASP A 243 7.24 43.98 -15.85
N VAL A 244 7.84 43.28 -14.89
CA VAL A 244 9.30 43.27 -14.67
C VAL A 244 10.05 42.64 -15.85
N PHE A 245 9.53 41.55 -16.42
CA PHE A 245 10.17 40.90 -17.56
C PHE A 245 9.97 41.66 -18.88
N ASN A 246 8.86 42.38 -19.03
CA ASN A 246 8.59 43.24 -20.20
C ASN A 246 9.53 44.43 -20.30
N THR A 247 10.05 44.92 -19.18
CA THR A 247 11.02 46.01 -19.17
C THR A 247 12.40 45.60 -19.72
N THR A 248 12.62 44.30 -19.96
CA THR A 248 13.87 43.73 -20.48
C THR A 248 13.79 43.14 -21.88
N MET A 249 12.60 42.99 -22.48
CA MET A 249 12.45 42.38 -23.80
C MET A 249 12.26 43.43 -24.90
N ASP A 250 13.27 43.59 -25.77
CA ASP A 250 13.26 44.43 -26.98
C ASP A 250 12.31 43.94 -28.11
N GLN A 251 11.38 43.02 -27.82
CA GLN A 251 10.42 42.51 -28.81
C GLN A 251 8.99 42.74 -28.36
N GLU A 252 8.48 43.93 -28.67
CA GLU A 252 7.05 44.18 -28.76
C GLU A 252 6.48 43.38 -29.94
N THR A 253 5.45 42.58 -29.70
CA THR A 253 4.56 42.16 -30.78
C THR A 253 3.82 43.38 -31.32
N LEU A 254 3.33 43.33 -32.57
CA LEU A 254 2.56 44.41 -33.24
C LEU A 254 1.32 44.91 -32.45
N PHE A 255 0.97 44.25 -31.34
CA PHE A 255 -0.13 44.60 -30.44
C PHE A 255 0.31 44.92 -29.00
N GLY A 256 1.62 45.07 -28.73
CA GLY A 256 2.15 45.45 -27.41
C GLY A 256 1.98 44.39 -26.32
N VAL A 257 1.76 43.12 -26.67
CA VAL A 257 1.54 42.04 -25.71
C VAL A 257 2.82 41.22 -25.55
N SER A 258 3.26 41.06 -24.31
CA SER A 258 4.33 40.16 -23.90
C SER A 258 4.02 38.71 -24.30
N LEU A 259 4.97 38.05 -24.97
CA LEU A 259 4.89 36.62 -25.30
C LEU A 259 5.39 35.71 -24.17
N LEU A 260 5.66 36.25 -22.99
CA LEU A 260 6.24 35.49 -21.89
C LEU A 260 5.24 34.51 -21.28
N ASN A 261 5.54 33.21 -21.42
CA ASN A 261 4.85 32.15 -20.70
C ASN A 261 5.60 31.86 -19.39
N LEU A 262 5.06 32.38 -18.27
CA LEU A 262 5.59 32.15 -16.92
C LEU A 262 5.53 30.67 -16.48
N ASP A 263 4.80 29.82 -17.20
CA ASP A 263 4.75 28.37 -16.94
C ASP A 263 5.85 27.61 -17.72
N SER A 264 6.72 28.33 -18.46
CA SER A 264 7.88 27.76 -19.16
C SER A 264 9.19 28.05 -18.40
N PRO A 265 9.80 27.05 -17.72
CA PRO A 265 11.06 27.22 -16.99
C PRO A 265 12.17 27.85 -17.83
N ALA A 266 12.30 27.45 -19.09
CA ALA A 266 13.32 27.95 -20.00
C ALA A 266 13.15 29.45 -20.31
N GLN A 267 11.91 29.94 -20.42
CA GLN A 267 11.65 31.36 -20.67
C GLN A 267 11.92 32.19 -19.41
N VAL A 268 11.54 31.69 -18.24
CA VAL A 268 11.78 32.35 -16.96
C VAL A 268 13.28 32.47 -16.65
N VAL A 269 14.05 31.39 -16.82
CA VAL A 269 15.52 31.39 -16.64
C VAL A 269 16.18 32.41 -17.57
N LYS A 270 15.76 32.45 -18.84
CA LYS A 270 16.30 33.41 -19.80
C LYS A 270 16.06 34.86 -19.33
N CYS A 271 14.82 35.20 -18.96
CA CYS A 271 14.50 36.55 -18.53
C CYS A 271 15.18 36.96 -17.21
N LEU A 272 15.37 36.03 -16.28
CA LEU A 272 16.14 36.28 -15.05
C LEU A 272 17.62 36.57 -15.35
N ASN A 273 18.24 35.78 -16.24
CA ASN A 273 19.61 36.03 -16.69
C ASN A 273 19.74 37.37 -17.42
N ASP A 274 18.77 37.73 -18.27
CA ASP A 274 18.72 39.02 -18.97
C ASP A 274 18.60 40.21 -17.99
N LEU A 275 17.93 40.02 -16.84
CA LEU A 275 17.85 40.98 -15.73
C LEU A 275 19.10 41.01 -14.84
N GLY A 276 20.12 40.21 -15.13
CA GLY A 276 21.36 40.13 -14.35
C GLY A 276 21.25 39.27 -13.08
N VAL A 277 20.25 38.40 -12.99
CA VAL A 277 20.12 37.38 -11.95
C VAL A 277 20.57 36.03 -12.53
N PRO A 278 21.83 35.62 -12.29
CA PRO A 278 22.38 34.42 -12.91
C PRO A 278 21.78 33.17 -12.27
N VAL A 279 20.97 32.44 -13.04
CA VAL A 279 20.38 31.15 -12.64
C VAL A 279 20.43 30.15 -13.80
N GLU A 280 20.58 28.88 -13.47
CA GLU A 280 20.58 27.73 -14.37
C GLU A 280 19.19 27.07 -14.45
N SER A 281 18.36 27.21 -13.41
CA SER A 281 16.98 26.70 -13.35
C SER A 281 16.01 27.68 -12.69
N SER A 282 14.71 27.48 -12.93
CA SER A 282 13.63 28.20 -12.25
C SER A 282 13.09 27.41 -11.05
N ASP A 283 13.83 26.44 -10.54
CA ASP A 283 13.40 25.62 -9.40
C ASP A 283 13.49 26.42 -8.10
N VAL A 284 12.58 26.14 -7.18
CA VAL A 284 12.52 26.82 -5.86
C VAL A 284 13.86 26.73 -5.11
N LYS A 285 14.59 25.62 -5.23
CA LYS A 285 15.89 25.43 -4.58
C LYS A 285 16.97 26.40 -5.05
N GLU A 286 16.88 26.86 -6.30
CA GLU A 286 17.84 27.78 -6.89
C GLU A 286 17.43 29.25 -6.73
N LEU A 287 16.11 29.50 -6.76
CA LEU A 287 15.55 30.85 -6.60
C LEU A 287 15.43 31.31 -5.14
N GLY A 288 15.54 30.40 -4.16
CA GLY A 288 15.50 30.68 -2.72
C GLY A 288 14.19 30.29 -2.06
#